data_AF-W2Y1W6-F1
#
_entry.id   AF-W2Y1W6-F1
#
_cell.length_a   1.000
_cell.length_b   1.000
_cell.length_c   1.000
_cell.angle_alpha   90.00
_cell.angle_beta   90.00
_cell.angle_gamma   90.00
#
_symmetry.space_group_name_H-M   'P 1'
#
loop_
_entity.id
_entity.type
_entity.pdbx_description
1 polymer ?
#
loop_
_entity_poly.entity_id
_entity_poly.type
_entity_poly.pdbx_seq_one_letter_code
_entity_poly.pdbx_strand_id
1 'polypeptide(L)' 'MLHRYFKLLEHLDKDDDDVAELLPGPACNRRLRKLLKELANVESVSKALQGSADLLD' A
#
# COMPACT_ATOMS: atom_id res chain seq x y z
N MET A 1 7.52 1.10 -1.94
CA MET A 1 7.73 -0.34 -2.12
C MET A 1 6.44 -1.16 -2.19
N LEU A 2 5.43 -0.92 -1.33
CA LEU A 2 4.17 -1.69 -1.34
C LEU A 2 3.42 -1.72 -2.69
N HIS A 3 3.36 -0.59 -3.41
CA HIS A 3 2.75 -0.57 -4.75
C HIS A 3 3.42 -1.55 -5.72
N ARG A 4 4.76 -1.61 -5.70
CA ARG A 4 5.52 -2.55 -6.52
C ARG A 4 5.28 -3.99 -6.10
N TYR A 5 5.22 -4.26 -4.80
CA TYR A 5 4.87 -5.58 -4.28
C TYR A 5 3.53 -6.07 -4.82
N PHE A 6 2.46 -5.27 -4.73
CA PHE A 6 1.15 -5.70 -5.24
C PHE A 6 1.11 -5.87 -6.76
N LYS A 7 1.87 -5.07 -7.50
CA LYS A 7 2.00 -5.22 -8.95
C LYS A 7 2.74 -6.51 -9.32
N LEU A 8 3.79 -6.86 -8.59
CA LEU A 8 4.51 -8.13 -8.77
C LEU A 8 3.64 -9.33 -8.39
N LEU A 9 2.87 -9.22 -7.31
CA LEU A 9 1.96 -10.27 -6.83
C LEU A 9 0.92 -10.69 -7.87
N GLU A 10 0.55 -9.82 -8.82
CA GLU A 10 -0.36 -10.13 -9.92
C GLU A 10 0.25 -11.07 -10.98
N HIS A 11 1.58 -11.22 -10.97
CA HIS A 11 2.33 -12.04 -11.91
C HIS A 11 2.93 -13.30 -11.28
N LEU A 12 2.84 -13.45 -9.95
CA LEU A 12 3.32 -14.63 -9.25
C LEU A 12 2.24 -15.72 -9.29
N ASP A 13 2.65 -16.94 -9.61
CA ASP A 13 1.79 -18.10 -9.45
C ASP A 13 1.55 -18.33 -7.95
N LYS A 14 0.30 -18.64 -7.60
CA LYS A 14 -0.12 -18.86 -6.22
C LYS A 14 0.19 -20.28 -5.75
N ASP A 15 0.38 -21.19 -6.70
CA ASP A 15 0.66 -22.60 -6.47
C ASP A 15 2.17 -22.91 -6.67
N ASP A 16 2.99 -21.89 -6.90
CA ASP A 16 4.45 -22.02 -6.95
C ASP A 16 5.02 -22.06 -5.52
N ASP A 17 5.32 -23.29 -5.07
CA ASP A 17 5.84 -23.58 -3.74
C ASP A 17 7.17 -22.85 -3.43
N ASP A 18 8.01 -22.57 -4.44
CA ASP A 18 9.27 -21.84 -4.26
C ASP A 18 9.04 -20.38 -3.82
N VAL A 19 7.88 -19.82 -4.18
CA VAL A 19 7.50 -18.44 -3.90
C VAL A 19 6.48 -18.35 -2.78
N ALA A 20 5.63 -19.37 -2.61
CA ALA A 20 4.55 -19.39 -1.62
C ALA A 20 5.05 -19.18 -0.18
N GLU A 21 6.21 -19.76 0.17
CA GLU A 21 6.82 -19.60 1.50
C GLU A 21 7.34 -18.17 1.77
N LEU A 22 7.64 -17.42 0.71
CA LEU A 22 8.14 -16.04 0.79
C LEU A 22 7.00 -15.01 0.87
N LEU A 23 5.79 -15.39 0.48
CA LEU A 23 4.66 -14.47 0.40
C LEU A 23 3.96 -14.31 1.76
N PRO A 24 3.60 -13.07 2.15
CA PRO A 24 2.68 -12.84 3.23
C PRO A 24 1.36 -13.58 3.01
N GLY A 25 0.82 -14.18 4.08
CA GLY A 25 -0.47 -14.87 4.01
C GLY A 25 -1.62 -13.97 3.52
N PRO A 26 -2.70 -14.55 2.97
CA PRO A 26 -3.80 -13.79 2.35
C PRO A 26 -4.43 -12.72 3.25
N ALA A 27 -4.57 -13.00 4.55
CA ALA A 27 -5.09 -12.05 5.53
C ALA A 27 -4.15 -10.84 5.70
N CYS A 28 -2.84 -11.08 5.73
CA CYS A 28 -1.82 -10.04 5.82
C CYS A 28 -1.86 -9.15 4.57
N ASN A 29 -1.96 -9.76 3.39
CA ASN A 29 -2.12 -9.04 2.13
C ASN A 29 -3.37 -8.14 2.09
N ARG A 30 -4.51 -8.63 2.59
CA ARG A 30 -5.73 -7.83 2.70
C ARG A 30 -5.53 -6.62 3.62
N ARG A 31 -4.87 -6.81 4.75
CA ARG A 31 -4.55 -5.74 5.70
C ARG A 31 -3.60 -4.72 5.08
N LEU A 32 -2.55 -5.16 4.39
CA LEU A 32 -1.60 -4.28 3.69
C LEU A 32 -2.30 -3.43 2.62
N ARG A 33 -3.24 -3.99 1.86
CA ARG A 33 -4.04 -3.20 0.89
C ARG A 33 -4.88 -2.12 1.57
N LYS A 34 -5.47 -2.41 2.73
CA LYS A 34 -6.24 -1.42 3.51
C LYS A 34 -5.34 -0.29 4.01
N LEU A 35 -4.20 -0.65 4.63
CA LEU A 35 -3.24 0.33 5.15
C LEU A 35 -2.68 1.23 4.05
N LEU A 36 -2.40 0.69 2.86
CA LEU A 36 -1.93 1.47 1.72
C LEU A 36 -2.94 2.54 1.28
N LYS A 37 -4.24 2.23 1.31
CA LYS A 37 -5.31 3.20 1.01
C LYS A 37 -5.41 4.27 2.10
N GLU A 38 -5.34 3.85 3.37
CA GLU A 38 -5.36 4.78 4.52
C GLU A 38 -4.17 5.75 4.47
N LEU A 39 -2.97 5.27 4.09
CA LEU A 39 -1.80 6.11 3.93
C LEU A 39 -1.98 7.18 2.85
N ALA A 40 -2.58 6.83 1.71
CA ALA A 40 -2.89 7.80 0.66
C ALA A 40 -3.87 8.88 1.13
N ASN A 41 -4.85 8.51 1.97
CA ASN A 41 -5.77 9.48 2.57
C ASN A 41 -5.05 10.42 3.52
N VAL A 42 -4.17 9.89 4.38
CA VAL A 42 -3.36 10.71 5.30
C VAL A 42 -2.46 11.67 4.52
N GLU A 43 -1.81 11.21 3.45
CA GLU A 43 -0.99 12.05 2.59
C GLU A 43 -1.80 13.17 1.93
N SER A 44 -3.00 12.86 1.43
CA SER A 44 -3.91 13.84 0.84
C SER A 44 -4.33 14.91 1.84
N VAL A 45 -4.77 14.51 3.04
CA VAL A 45 -5.15 15.43 4.11
C VAL A 45 -3.97 16.28 4.57
N SER A 46 -2.78 15.68 4.72
CA SER A 46 -1.56 16.42 5.08
C SER A 46 -1.23 17.50 4.06
N LYS A 47 -1.32 17.19 2.76
CA LYS A 47 -1.08 18.17 1.68
C LYS A 47 -2.11 19.29 1.68
N ALA A 48 -3.39 18.96 1.88
CA ALA A 48 -4.45 19.96 1.96
C ALA A 48 -4.27 20.91 3.16
N LEU A 49 -3.89 20.37 4.33
CA LEU A 49 -3.63 21.18 5.52
C LEU A 49 -2.41 22.09 5.33
N GLN A 50 -1.32 21.60 4.73
CA GLN A 50 -0.13 22.41 4.45
C GLN A 50 -0.46 23.54 3.46
N GLY A 51 -1.16 23.25 2.36
CA GLY A 51 -1.57 24.29 1.41
C GLY A 51 -2.55 25.32 2.00
N SER A 52 -3.30 24.97 3.05
CA SER A 52 -4.14 25.91 3.79
C SER A 52 -3.38 26.79 4.78
N ALA A 53 -2.22 26.32 5.27
CA ALA A 53 -1.34 27.10 6.16
C ALA A 53 -0.58 28.18 5.37
N ASP A 54 -0.12 27.85 4.15
CA ASP A 54 0.60 28.78 3.25
C ASP A 54 -0.25 29.96 2.75
N LEU A 55 -1.58 29.93 2.93
CA LEU A 55 -2.51 31.00 2.55
C LEU A 55 -2.78 32.02 3.66
N LEU A 56 -2.26 31.78 4.87
CA LEU A 56 -2.45 32.61 6.06
C LEU A 56 -1.16 33.35 6.51
N ASP A 57 -0.05 33.14 5.81
CA ASP A 57 1.22 33.88 5.97
C ASP A 57 1.38 35.01 4.94
#